data_AF-A0A2V8LQX2-F1
#
_entry.id   AF-A0A2V8LQX2-F1
#
_cell.length_a   1.000
_cell.length_b   1.000
_cell.length_c   1.000
_cell.angle_alpha   90.00
_cell.angle_beta   90.00
_cell.angle_gamma   90.00
#
_symmetry.space_group_name_H-M   'P 1'
#
loop_
_entity.id
_entity.type
_entity.pdbx_description
1 polymer ?
#
loop_
_entity_poly.entity_id
_entity_poly.type
_entity_poly.pdbx_seq_one_letter_code
_entity_poly.pdbx_strand_id
1 'polypeptide(L)'
;MDRMKLWPHGALIILAGAIIAAVAALLFTRYERTASAKEAPLAARVERVDGQVGLNRSLDQSQNAQWVEATANTPISVGDRVITRDNSRTDIAFTGRNFATLQANTSLDVLDVI
;
A
#
# COMPACT_ATOMS: atom_id res chain seq x y z
N MET A 1 -42.21 27.68 -41.66
CA MET A 1 -41.74 27.28 -40.31
C MET A 1 -41.47 25.80 -40.34
N ASP A 2 -40.23 25.41 -40.63
CA ASP A 2 -39.84 23.99 -40.74
C ASP A 2 -39.73 23.35 -39.36
N ARG A 3 -40.48 22.28 -39.16
CA ARG A 3 -40.43 21.45 -37.96
C ARG A 3 -39.26 20.49 -38.13
N MET A 4 -38.09 20.85 -37.59
CA MET A 4 -36.94 19.95 -37.55
C MET A 4 -37.35 18.68 -36.80
N LYS A 5 -37.47 17.58 -37.53
CA LYS A 5 -37.86 16.26 -37.01
C LYS A 5 -36.65 15.71 -36.25
N LEU A 6 -36.52 16.08 -34.97
CA LEU A 6 -35.46 15.68 -34.01
C LEU A 6 -35.30 14.16 -33.79
N TRP A 7 -36.11 13.35 -34.47
CA TRP A 7 -36.32 11.93 -34.17
C TRP A 7 -35.07 11.04 -34.36
N PRO A 8 -34.27 11.13 -35.44
CA PRO A 8 -33.15 10.20 -35.59
C PRO A 8 -31.94 10.62 -34.75
N HIS A 9 -31.69 11.93 -34.60
CA HIS A 9 -30.51 12.43 -33.90
C HIS A 9 -30.64 12.28 -32.37
N GLY A 10 -31.83 12.48 -31.81
CA GLY A 10 -32.07 12.26 -30.37
C GLY A 10 -31.83 10.80 -29.96
N ALA A 11 -32.29 9.85 -30.78
CA ALA A 11 -32.05 8.43 -30.55
C ALA A 11 -30.56 8.06 -30.65
N LEU A 12 -29.83 8.66 -31.59
CA LEU A 12 -28.38 8.44 -31.74
C LEU A 12 -27.58 8.98 -30.56
N ILE A 13 -27.95 10.13 -30.00
CA ILE A 13 -27.28 10.72 -28.83
C ILE A 13 -27.49 9.84 -27.59
N ILE A 14 -28.70 9.34 -27.38
CA ILE A 14 -29.01 8.43 -26.26
C ILE A 14 -28.21 7.14 -26.40
N LEU A 15 -28.16 6.56 -27.60
CA LEU A 15 -27.40 5.34 -27.86
C LEU A 15 -25.90 5.53 -27.62
N ALA A 16 -25.33 6.65 -28.09
CA ALA A 16 -23.93 6.98 -27.87
C ALA A 16 -23.61 7.14 -26.37
N GLY A 17 -24.48 7.82 -25.62
CA GLY A 17 -24.33 7.97 -24.16
C GLY A 17 -24.38 6.62 -23.44
N ALA A 18 -25.28 5.73 -23.83
CA ALA A 18 -25.38 4.39 -23.26
C ALA A 18 -24.11 3.54 -23.50
N ILE A 19 -23.52 3.63 -24.69
CA ILE A 19 -22.27 2.93 -25.03
C ILE A 19 -21.11 3.45 -24.17
N ILE A 20 -20.98 4.77 -24.03
CA ILE A 20 -19.90 5.36 -23.23
C ILE A 20 -20.03 4.96 -21.75
N ALA A 21 -21.26 5.01 -21.20
CA ALA A 21 -21.51 4.60 -19.82
C ALA A 21 -21.21 3.11 -19.60
N ALA A 22 -21.55 2.23 -20.54
CA ALA A 22 -21.24 0.81 -20.48
C ALA A 22 -19.72 0.55 -20.51
N VAL A 23 -18.98 1.25 -21.37
CA VAL A 23 -17.52 1.14 -21.44
C VAL A 23 -16.87 1.64 -20.15
N ALA A 24 -17.33 2.79 -19.62
CA ALA A 24 -16.83 3.32 -18.36
C ALA A 24 -17.09 2.36 -17.19
N ALA A 25 -18.29 1.79 -17.08
CA ALA A 25 -18.62 0.79 -16.06
C ALA A 25 -17.77 -0.49 -16.18
N LEU A 26 -17.51 -0.94 -17.41
CA LEU A 26 -16.66 -2.10 -17.66
C LEU A 26 -15.19 -1.84 -17.30
N LEU A 27 -14.69 -0.63 -17.56
CA LEU A 27 -13.35 -0.24 -17.13
C LEU A 27 -13.27 -0.04 -15.60
N PHE A 28 -14.33 0.45 -14.98
CA PHE A 28 -14.41 0.63 -13.53
C PHE A 28 -14.43 -0.70 -12.77
N THR A 29 -15.18 -1.69 -13.26
CA THR A 29 -15.19 -3.05 -12.69
C THR A 29 -13.87 -3.80 -12.89
N ARG A 30 -13.12 -3.48 -13.95
CA ARG A 30 -11.74 -3.98 -14.11
C ARG A 30 -10.70 -3.20 -13.31
N TYR A 31 -11.08 -2.07 -12.72
CA TYR A 31 -10.23 -1.30 -11.81
C TYR A 31 -10.28 -1.86 -10.39
N GLU A 32 -10.34 -3.17 -10.23
CA GLU A 32 -9.86 -3.78 -9.00
C GLU A 32 -8.35 -3.89 -9.15
N ARG A 33 -7.61 -2.97 -8.51
CA ARG A 33 -6.21 -3.25 -8.20
C ARG A 33 -6.21 -4.46 -7.27
N THR A 34 -6.17 -5.66 -7.83
CA THR A 34 -5.65 -6.83 -7.15
C THR A 34 -4.16 -6.57 -6.97
N ALA A 35 -3.82 -5.74 -5.98
CA ALA A 35 -2.53 -5.77 -5.36
C ALA A 35 -2.47 -7.13 -4.65
N SER A 36 -2.20 -8.17 -5.42
CA SER A 36 -1.76 -9.44 -4.88
C SER A 36 -0.37 -9.17 -4.34
N ALA A 37 -0.30 -8.52 -3.18
CA ALA A 37 0.90 -8.47 -2.39
C ALA A 37 1.20 -9.93 -2.10
N LYS A 38 2.16 -10.50 -2.83
CA LYS A 38 2.76 -11.78 -2.51
C LYS A 38 3.06 -11.69 -1.01
N GLU A 39 2.29 -12.41 -0.19
CA GLU A 39 2.39 -12.29 1.26
C GLU A 39 3.80 -12.72 1.63
N ALA A 40 4.68 -11.72 1.81
CA ALA A 40 6.05 -11.96 2.20
C ALA A 40 5.99 -12.62 3.59
N PRO A 41 6.75 -13.70 3.83
CA PRO A 41 6.68 -14.45 5.08
C PRO A 41 6.77 -13.49 6.28
N LEU A 42 5.79 -13.58 7.18
CA LEU A 42 5.77 -12.77 8.39
C LEU A 42 6.97 -13.14 9.25
N ALA A 43 7.83 -12.18 9.52
CA ALA A 43 9.05 -12.36 10.29
C ALA A 43 8.92 -11.86 11.73
N ALA A 44 8.20 -10.75 11.92
CA ALA A 44 8.02 -10.11 13.22
C ALA A 44 6.79 -9.21 13.23
N ARG A 45 6.54 -8.58 14.38
CA ARG A 45 5.66 -7.40 14.48
C ARG A 45 6.29 -6.34 15.36
N VAL A 46 5.89 -5.10 15.15
CA VAL A 46 6.16 -4.03 16.09
C VAL A 46 5.37 -4.28 17.37
N GLU A 47 6.03 -4.37 18.51
CA GLU A 47 5.40 -4.54 19.81
C GLU A 47 5.06 -3.18 20.41
N ARG A 48 6.01 -2.24 20.35
CA ARG A 48 5.86 -0.91 20.96
C ARG A 48 6.57 0.14 20.13
N VAL A 49 6.01 1.35 20.10
CA VAL A 49 6.54 2.51 19.39
C VAL A 49 6.57 3.69 20.34
N ASP A 50 7.76 4.25 20.55
CA ASP A 50 7.97 5.53 21.21
C ASP A 50 8.57 6.50 20.18
N GLY A 51 7.83 7.53 19.78
CA GLY A 51 8.30 8.50 18.76
C GLY A 51 8.04 8.04 17.32
N GLN A 52 8.95 8.38 16.40
CA GLN A 52 8.77 8.18 14.96
C GLN A 52 9.54 6.96 14.46
N VAL A 53 8.78 5.97 13.96
CA VAL A 53 9.31 4.72 13.41
C VAL A 53 8.83 4.59 11.97
N GLY A 54 9.76 4.41 11.05
CA GLY A 54 9.48 4.18 9.63
C GLY A 54 9.59 2.70 9.30
N LEU A 55 8.69 2.22 8.44
CA LEU A 55 8.74 0.92 7.80
C LEU A 55 8.76 1.11 6.28
N ASN A 56 9.70 0.46 5.62
CA ASN A 56 9.74 0.34 4.17
C ASN A 56 9.58 -1.14 3.81
N ARG A 57 8.68 -1.44 2.87
CA ARG A 57 8.42 -2.80 2.36
C ARG A 57 9.42 -3.23 1.28
N SER A 58 10.60 -2.64 1.30
CA SER A 58 11.69 -2.92 0.38
C SER A 58 13.03 -2.56 1.03
N LEU A 59 14.05 -3.36 0.74
CA LEU A 59 15.43 -3.10 1.12
C LEU A 59 16.14 -2.16 0.15
N ASP A 60 15.55 -1.93 -1.03
CA ASP A 60 16.13 -1.07 -2.06
C ASP A 60 16.26 0.36 -1.52
N GLN A 61 17.49 0.86 -1.48
CA GLN A 61 17.80 2.24 -1.08
C GLN A 61 17.45 3.28 -2.17
N SER A 62 16.45 2.98 -2.99
CA SER A 62 16.01 3.92 -4.02
C SER A 62 15.42 5.17 -3.38
N GLN A 63 15.60 6.33 -4.03
CA GLN A 63 15.04 7.60 -3.54
C GLN A 63 13.50 7.62 -3.51
N ASN A 64 12.84 6.63 -4.13
CA ASN A 64 11.38 6.48 -4.14
C ASN A 64 10.86 5.53 -3.05
N ALA A 65 11.69 5.22 -2.05
CA ALA A 65 11.30 4.40 -0.91
C ALA A 65 9.98 4.89 -0.29
N GLN A 66 8.95 4.04 -0.31
CA GLN A 66 7.65 4.32 0.29
C GLN A 66 7.73 4.02 1.79
N TRP A 67 8.21 5.00 2.54
CA TRP A 67 8.22 4.94 3.99
C TRP A 67 6.82 5.16 4.53
N VAL A 68 6.36 4.20 5.36
CA VAL A 68 5.11 4.28 6.09
C VAL A 68 5.43 4.35 7.57
N GLU A 69 4.64 5.11 8.34
CA GLU A 69 4.77 5.13 9.78
C GLU A 69 4.36 3.77 10.37
N ALA A 70 5.22 3.20 11.21
CA ALA A 70 4.96 1.95 11.90
C ALA A 70 4.30 2.23 13.24
N THR A 71 3.22 1.50 13.53
CA THR A 71 2.50 1.56 14.81
C THR A 71 2.57 0.21 15.52
N ALA A 72 2.16 0.16 16.80
CA ALA A 72 2.08 -1.10 17.53
C ALA A 72 1.23 -2.13 16.77
N ASN A 73 1.69 -3.38 16.76
CA ASN A 73 1.16 -4.50 15.98
C ASN A 73 1.33 -4.42 14.47
N THR A 74 2.07 -3.45 13.92
CA THR A 74 2.40 -3.44 12.49
C THR A 74 3.21 -4.70 12.14
N PRO A 75 2.76 -5.52 11.18
CA PRO A 75 3.48 -6.73 10.77
C PRO A 75 4.73 -6.36 9.98
N ILE A 76 5.82 -7.09 10.21
CA ILE A 76 7.11 -6.97 9.54
C ILE A 76 7.40 -8.30 8.83
N SER A 77 7.70 -8.22 7.55
CA SER A 77 7.99 -9.38 6.71
C SER A 77 9.46 -9.40 6.28
N VAL A 78 9.90 -10.54 5.76
CA VAL A 78 11.19 -10.65 5.07
C VAL A 78 11.25 -9.65 3.90
N GLY A 79 12.34 -8.89 3.80
CA GLY A 79 12.52 -7.83 2.80
C GLY A 79 12.10 -6.44 3.30
N ASP A 80 11.64 -6.32 4.53
CA ASP A 80 11.31 -5.04 5.13
C ASP A 80 12.54 -4.39 5.78
N ARG A 81 12.51 -3.05 5.81
CA ARG A 81 13.43 -2.24 6.60
C ARG A 81 12.64 -1.41 7.62
N VAL A 82 13.06 -1.49 8.88
CA VAL A 82 12.55 -0.65 9.97
C VAL A 82 13.60 0.38 10.34
N ILE A 83 13.20 1.64 10.50
CA ILE A 83 14.06 2.72 10.98
C ILE A 83 13.45 3.43 12.17
N THR A 84 14.28 3.81 13.13
CA THR A 84 13.94 4.72 14.22
C THR A 84 14.59 6.08 13.96
N ARG A 85 13.82 7.16 14.06
CA ARG A 85 14.35 8.53 13.93
C ARG A 85 14.96 9.02 15.24
N ASP A 86 15.37 10.28 15.25
CA ASP A 86 15.85 10.98 16.45
C ASP A 86 14.85 10.85 17.61
N ASN A 87 15.40 10.67 18.82
CA ASN A 87 14.63 10.54 20.07
C ASN A 87 13.49 9.51 20.00
N SER A 88 13.64 8.47 19.17
CA SER A 88 12.62 7.44 18.95
C SER A 88 13.16 6.07 19.34
N ARG A 89 12.26 5.17 19.73
CA ARG A 89 12.58 3.80 20.13
C ARG A 89 11.46 2.87 19.68
N THR A 90 11.79 1.67 19.25
CA THR A 90 10.79 0.63 18.96
C THR A 90 11.24 -0.73 19.47
N ASP A 91 10.28 -1.53 19.92
CA ASP A 91 10.50 -2.92 20.30
C ASP A 91 9.85 -3.80 19.23
N ILE A 92 10.63 -4.73 18.67
CA ILE A 92 10.22 -5.65 17.62
C ILE A 92 10.12 -7.05 18.23
N ALA A 93 8.94 -7.67 18.11
CA ALA A 93 8.70 -9.03 18.56
C ALA A 93 8.81 -10.00 17.36
N PHE A 94 9.86 -10.82 17.34
CA PHE A 94 10.01 -11.91 16.37
C PHE A 94 9.11 -13.09 16.75
N THR A 95 9.06 -13.38 18.06
CA THR A 95 8.16 -14.36 18.65
C THR A 95 7.59 -13.80 19.97
N GLY A 96 6.65 -14.48 20.62
CA GLY A 96 6.15 -14.05 21.93
C GLY A 96 7.20 -14.01 23.06
N ARG A 97 8.44 -14.47 22.81
CA ARG A 97 9.54 -14.49 23.79
C ARG A 97 10.84 -13.87 23.29
N ASN A 98 10.95 -13.57 22.00
CA ASN A 98 12.16 -13.03 21.39
C ASN A 98 11.89 -11.62 20.88
N PHE A 99 12.64 -10.65 21.38
CA PHE A 99 12.47 -9.24 21.08
C PHE A 99 13.81 -8.60 20.69
N ALA A 100 13.75 -7.61 19.81
CA ALA A 100 14.84 -6.65 19.59
C ALA A 100 14.35 -5.25 19.92
N THR A 101 15.17 -4.49 20.63
CA THR A 101 14.95 -3.06 20.85
C THR A 101 15.83 -2.27 19.89
N LEU A 102 15.21 -1.42 19.07
CA LEU A 102 15.90 -0.43 18.26
C LEU A 102 15.89 0.90 19.00
N GLN A 103 17.08 1.44 19.25
CA GLN A 103 17.29 2.78 19.82
C GLN A 103 17.19 3.85 18.73
N ALA A 104 17.28 5.12 19.09
CA ALA A 104 17.23 6.23 18.13
C ALA A 104 18.28 6.07 17.01
N ASN A 105 17.93 6.53 15.80
CA ASN A 105 18.81 6.53 14.62
C ASN A 105 19.37 5.14 14.25
N THR A 106 18.54 4.10 14.41
CA THR A 106 18.90 2.72 14.11
C THR A 106 18.07 2.20 12.94
N SER A 107 18.68 1.35 12.10
CA SER A 107 18.00 0.62 11.03
C SER A 107 18.10 -0.88 11.29
N LEU A 108 17.01 -1.61 11.04
CA LEU A 108 16.97 -3.07 11.03
C LEU A 108 16.44 -3.53 9.67
N ASP A 109 17.24 -4.35 8.98
CA ASP A 109 16.87 -5.00 7.73
C ASP A 109 16.51 -6.45 8.01
N VAL A 110 15.36 -6.88 7.53
CA VAL A 110 14.89 -8.26 7.72
C VAL A 110 15.23 -9.06 6.48
N LEU A 111 16.15 -10.00 6.63
CA LEU A 111 16.67 -10.85 5.56
C LEU A 111 16.29 -12.30 5.82
N ASP A 112 16.18 -13.07 4.73
CA ASP A 112 16.17 -14.52 4.80
C ASP A 112 17.59 -15.05 4.66
N VAL A 113 17.92 -16.11 5.39
CA VAL A 113 19.24 -16.77 5.34
C VAL A 113 19.03 -18.08 4.60
N ILE A 114 19.07 -17.99 3.27
CA ILE A 114 18.95 -19.13 2.35
C ILE A 114 20.34 -19.69 2.04
#